data_AF-A0A7K2TSW6-F1
#
_entry.id   AF-A0A7K2TSW6-F1
#
_cell.length_a   1.000
_cell.length_b   1.000
_cell.length_c   1.000
_cell.angle_alpha   90.00
_cell.angle_beta   90.00
_cell.angle_gamma   90.00
#
_symmetry.space_group_name_H-M   'P 1'
#
loop_
_entity.id
_entity.type
_entity.pdbx_description
1 polymer ?
#
loop_
_entity_poly.entity_id
_entity_poly.type
_entity_poly.pdbx_seq_one_letter_code
_entity_poly.pdbx_strand_id
1 'polypeptide(L)'
;MEPTGRRIEKVPYSGPGLELFLADGPHPNARSQRPKAAGETIPVPARLGNLHPAVAKLKDDESRLAMPPSLRRRSLLLLQGLAAEAVRRGYEVWKARSAFHPREGGVDVAVDGFAYTVSARQEFPESTNPERSARLVLELAHGLGDRPGRWRDRKSRTLEEALGSILGEIETRAAEDTQRRQDEQQAKAEREVRWETALAVAKQQAVREQLAHVLGEEARGWQEAAALNAYCMALERRIQELAGTADEPALDSARRWLEWARAYAEAVDPLTGLPGMPHTREPTPEELEPHLRGWSPYGPERRGRG
;
A
#
# COMPACT_ATOMS: atom_id res chain seq x y z
N MET A 1 -23.22 -23.40 9.05
CA MET A 1 -23.56 -22.94 7.69
C MET A 1 -22.27 -22.35 7.14
N GLU A 2 -21.48 -23.14 6.40
CA GLU A 2 -20.18 -22.70 5.87
C GLU A 2 -20.40 -21.84 4.61
N PRO A 3 -19.79 -20.65 4.49
CA PRO A 3 -19.96 -19.80 3.32
C PRO A 3 -19.27 -20.42 2.10
N THR A 4 -20.05 -20.71 1.07
CA THR A 4 -19.60 -21.27 -0.20
C THR A 4 -18.44 -20.46 -0.79
N GLY A 5 -17.31 -21.11 -1.09
CA GLY A 5 -16.17 -20.49 -1.77
C GLY A 5 -15.14 -19.81 -0.87
N ARG A 6 -15.30 -19.89 0.46
CA ARG A 6 -14.34 -19.34 1.42
C ARG A 6 -13.80 -20.41 2.36
N ARG A 7 -12.51 -20.34 2.70
CA ARG A 7 -11.84 -21.25 3.65
C ARG A 7 -11.06 -20.48 4.71
N ILE A 8 -11.02 -20.99 5.93
CA ILE A 8 -10.17 -20.44 6.99
C ILE A 8 -8.76 -20.98 6.78
N GLU A 9 -7.81 -20.09 6.56
CA GLU A 9 -6.39 -20.43 6.52
C GLU A 9 -5.66 -19.90 7.75
N LYS A 10 -4.57 -20.59 8.07
CA LYS A 10 -3.70 -20.30 9.19
C LYS A 10 -2.29 -20.20 8.66
N VAL A 11 -1.75 -19.00 8.61
CA VAL A 11 -0.36 -18.77 8.21
C VAL A 11 0.44 -18.38 9.45
N PRO A 12 1.65 -18.94 9.65
CA PRO A 12 2.55 -18.43 10.67
C PRO A 12 2.95 -17.00 10.29
N TYR A 13 2.63 -16.04 11.15
CA TYR A 13 3.22 -14.72 11.08
C TYR A 13 4.69 -14.83 11.50
N SER A 14 5.57 -13.94 11.03
CA SER A 14 6.97 -13.90 11.44
C SER A 14 7.08 -13.67 12.97
N GLY A 15 7.06 -14.75 13.76
CA GLY A 15 7.05 -14.74 15.23
C GLY A 15 6.09 -15.80 15.84
N PRO A 16 5.89 -15.80 17.18
CA PRO A 16 4.91 -16.65 17.86
C PRO A 16 3.52 -16.03 17.69
N GLY A 17 2.94 -16.17 16.49
CA GLY A 17 1.61 -15.66 16.15
C GLY A 17 1.00 -16.42 14.99
N LEU A 18 -0.33 -16.50 14.97
CA LEU A 18 -1.10 -17.15 13.91
C LEU A 18 -2.07 -16.13 13.36
N GLU A 19 -1.95 -15.84 12.07
CA GLU A 19 -2.95 -15.04 11.38
C GLU A 19 -4.00 -15.99 10.80
N LEU A 20 -5.24 -15.82 11.25
CA LEU A 20 -6.40 -16.52 10.73
C LEU A 20 -7.09 -15.59 9.75
N PHE A 21 -7.11 -15.96 8.48
CA PHE A 21 -7.83 -15.20 7.47
C PHE A 21 -8.78 -16.07 6.68
N LEU A 22 -9.84 -15.43 6.20
CA LEU A 22 -10.85 -16.03 5.35
C LEU A 22 -10.37 -15.90 3.90
N ALA A 23 -9.79 -16.96 3.35
CA ALA A 23 -9.30 -17.01 1.98
C ALA A 23 -10.44 -17.33 1.00
N ASP A 24 -10.50 -16.62 -0.12
CA ASP A 24 -11.36 -16.98 -1.25
C ASP A 24 -10.70 -18.09 -2.08
N GLY A 25 -11.46 -19.12 -2.45
CA GLY A 25 -10.98 -20.24 -3.26
C GLY A 25 -11.44 -21.61 -2.74
N PRO A 26 -11.40 -22.66 -3.59
CA PRO A 26 -11.89 -23.98 -3.21
C PRO A 26 -11.00 -24.59 -2.14
N HIS A 27 -11.56 -25.42 -1.26
CA HIS A 27 -10.83 -26.09 -0.18
C HIS A 27 -9.55 -26.79 -0.70
N PRO A 28 -8.43 -26.88 0.05
CA PRO A 28 -7.18 -27.57 -0.35
C PRO A 28 -7.32 -29.08 -0.64
N ASN A 29 -8.54 -29.62 -0.61
CA ASN A 29 -8.88 -31.00 -0.99
C ASN A 29 -9.60 -31.06 -2.35
N ALA A 30 -9.92 -29.92 -2.97
CA ALA A 30 -10.66 -29.84 -4.22
C ALA A 30 -9.87 -30.44 -5.39
N ARG A 31 -10.57 -30.94 -6.40
CA ARG A 31 -9.93 -31.54 -7.58
C ARG A 31 -9.14 -30.53 -8.41
N SER A 32 -9.51 -29.25 -8.40
CA SER A 32 -8.78 -28.14 -9.04
C SER A 32 -7.39 -27.90 -8.44
N GLN A 33 -7.24 -28.25 -7.16
CA GLN A 33 -6.02 -28.10 -6.37
C GLN A 33 -5.03 -29.25 -6.57
N ARG A 34 -5.31 -30.17 -7.49
CA ARG A 34 -4.38 -31.27 -7.81
C ARG A 34 -3.25 -30.76 -8.70
N PRO A 35 -1.98 -30.98 -8.32
CA PRO A 35 -0.84 -30.59 -9.16
C PRO A 35 -0.86 -31.34 -10.50
N LYS A 36 -0.59 -30.63 -11.61
CA LYS A 36 -0.34 -31.25 -12.92
C LYS A 36 0.89 -32.17 -12.82
N ALA A 37 0.85 -33.31 -13.53
CA ALA A 37 1.83 -34.39 -13.36
C ALA A 37 3.19 -34.16 -14.06
N ALA A 38 3.41 -33.02 -14.71
CA ALA A 38 4.58 -32.77 -15.54
C ALA A 38 5.63 -31.93 -14.79
N GLY A 39 6.54 -32.61 -14.09
CA GLY A 39 7.77 -31.99 -13.56
C GLY A 39 8.94 -32.95 -13.77
N GLU A 40 10.14 -32.42 -13.94
CA GLU A 40 11.37 -33.22 -14.00
C GLU A 40 11.49 -34.06 -12.71
N THR A 41 11.79 -35.35 -12.84
CA THR A 41 11.95 -36.22 -11.66
C THR A 41 13.23 -35.84 -10.92
N ILE A 42 13.09 -35.46 -9.65
CA ILE A 42 14.20 -35.07 -8.79
C ILE A 42 14.74 -36.32 -8.09
N PRO A 43 16.06 -36.60 -8.16
CA PRO A 43 16.64 -37.73 -7.46
C PRO A 43 16.56 -37.54 -5.94
N VAL A 44 15.87 -38.46 -5.27
CA VAL A 44 15.84 -38.52 -3.80
C VAL A 44 16.96 -39.45 -3.33
N PRO A 45 17.85 -39.01 -2.43
CA PRO A 45 18.93 -39.86 -1.94
C PRO A 45 18.37 -41.07 -1.19
N ALA A 46 19.09 -42.20 -1.23
CA ALA A 46 18.71 -43.40 -0.49
C ALA A 46 19.15 -43.38 0.99
N ARG A 47 20.09 -42.49 1.35
CA ARG A 47 20.75 -42.44 2.67
C ARG A 47 20.94 -40.99 3.15
N LEU A 48 20.91 -40.78 4.47
CA LEU A 48 21.09 -39.49 5.14
C LEU A 48 22.58 -39.21 5.47
N GLY A 49 23.47 -39.28 4.48
CA GLY A 49 24.91 -39.09 4.68
C GLY A 49 25.39 -37.65 4.48
N ASN A 50 25.14 -37.09 3.29
CA ASN A 50 25.54 -35.74 2.90
C ASN A 50 24.33 -34.81 2.89
N LEU A 51 23.89 -34.39 4.06
CA LEU A 51 22.72 -33.53 4.20
C LEU A 51 23.07 -32.06 3.97
N HIS A 52 22.15 -31.34 3.34
CA HIS A 52 22.19 -29.89 3.29
C HIS A 52 22.11 -29.35 4.74
N PRO A 53 22.85 -28.29 5.10
CA PRO A 53 22.89 -27.76 6.47
C PRO A 53 21.51 -27.49 7.09
N ALA A 54 20.55 -27.01 6.29
CA ALA A 54 19.16 -26.82 6.74
C ALA A 54 18.48 -28.14 7.17
N VAL A 55 18.68 -29.21 6.39
CA VAL A 55 18.11 -30.53 6.65
C VAL A 55 18.86 -31.23 7.78
N ALA A 56 20.17 -31.05 7.89
CA ALA A 56 20.96 -31.53 9.03
C ALA A 56 20.45 -30.94 10.36
N LYS A 57 20.25 -29.61 10.41
CA LYS A 57 19.66 -28.92 11.57
C LYS A 57 18.26 -29.44 11.91
N LEU A 58 17.44 -29.79 10.91
CA LEU A 58 16.12 -30.37 11.14
C LEU A 58 16.21 -31.83 11.63
N LYS A 59 17.16 -32.62 11.11
CA LYS A 59 17.41 -33.99 11.54
C LYS A 59 17.76 -34.03 13.03
N ASP A 60 18.64 -33.14 13.47
CA ASP A 60 19.15 -33.07 14.84
C ASP A 60 18.14 -32.44 15.82
N ASP A 61 17.07 -31.82 15.31
CA ASP A 61 15.94 -31.33 16.11
C ASP A 61 14.93 -32.47 16.38
N GLU A 62 15.07 -33.14 17.51
CA GLU A 62 14.18 -34.25 17.92
C GLU A 62 12.75 -33.80 18.24
N SER A 63 12.53 -32.50 18.49
CA SER A 63 11.21 -31.92 18.79
C SER A 63 10.32 -31.73 17.57
N ARG A 64 10.89 -31.88 16.36
CA ARG A 64 10.22 -31.76 15.06
C ARG A 64 9.99 -33.13 14.46
N LEU A 65 9.13 -33.24 13.44
CA LEU A 65 8.81 -34.52 12.78
C LEU A 65 8.60 -35.68 13.79
N ALA A 66 7.83 -35.44 14.85
CA ALA A 66 7.45 -36.41 15.87
C ALA A 66 6.48 -37.46 15.27
N MET A 67 7.04 -38.41 14.53
CA MET A 67 6.35 -39.47 13.79
C MET A 67 7.19 -40.76 13.80
N PRO A 68 6.65 -41.91 13.37
CA PRO A 68 7.40 -43.17 13.32
C PRO A 68 8.77 -43.03 12.61
N PRO A 69 9.83 -43.73 13.07
CA PRO A 69 11.20 -43.54 12.57
C PRO A 69 11.35 -43.69 11.04
N SER A 70 10.61 -44.62 10.44
CA SER A 70 10.59 -44.82 8.99
C SER A 70 10.06 -43.61 8.23
N LEU A 71 8.99 -42.97 8.74
CA LEU A 71 8.41 -41.77 8.16
C LEU A 71 9.29 -40.55 8.39
N ARG A 72 9.84 -40.38 9.60
CA ARG A 72 10.81 -39.31 9.89
C ARG A 72 11.99 -39.38 8.91
N ARG A 73 12.56 -40.57 8.73
CA ARG A 73 13.66 -40.81 7.78
C ARG A 73 13.25 -40.44 6.36
N ARG A 74 12.07 -40.87 5.90
CA ARG A 74 11.57 -40.57 4.55
C ARG A 74 11.32 -39.07 4.35
N SER A 75 10.74 -38.38 5.33
CA SER A 75 10.57 -36.91 5.29
C SER A 75 11.91 -36.20 5.13
N LEU A 76 12.94 -36.60 5.88
CA LEU A 76 14.27 -36.02 5.77
C LEU A 76 14.92 -36.28 4.39
N LEU A 77 14.71 -37.46 3.80
CA LEU A 77 15.22 -37.76 2.44
C LEU A 77 14.51 -36.93 1.36
N LEU A 78 13.19 -36.77 1.46
CA LEU A 78 12.40 -35.93 0.55
C LEU A 78 12.86 -34.46 0.62
N LEU A 79 12.98 -33.91 1.83
CA LEU A 79 13.46 -32.54 2.05
C LEU A 79 14.93 -32.39 1.62
N GLN A 80 15.76 -33.42 1.75
CA GLN A 80 17.12 -33.43 1.24
C GLN A 80 17.17 -33.41 -0.29
N GLY A 81 16.36 -34.23 -0.97
CA GLY A 81 16.29 -34.24 -2.43
C GLY A 81 15.85 -32.89 -2.97
N LEU A 82 14.81 -32.31 -2.35
CA LEU A 82 14.33 -30.96 -2.66
C LEU A 82 15.43 -29.91 -2.45
N ALA A 83 16.11 -29.93 -1.30
CA ALA A 83 17.16 -28.97 -0.97
C ALA A 83 18.36 -29.06 -1.91
N ALA A 84 18.82 -30.27 -2.21
CA ALA A 84 19.94 -30.49 -3.13
C ALA A 84 19.61 -30.00 -4.53
N GLU A 85 18.40 -30.27 -5.01
CA GLU A 85 17.96 -29.79 -6.31
C GLU A 85 17.77 -28.28 -6.35
N ALA A 86 17.20 -27.68 -5.31
CA ALA A 86 17.09 -26.22 -5.20
C ALA A 86 18.47 -25.55 -5.29
N VAL A 87 19.46 -26.07 -4.56
CA VAL A 87 20.85 -25.58 -4.64
C VAL A 87 21.45 -25.81 -6.03
N ARG A 88 21.17 -26.94 -6.69
CA ARG A 88 21.62 -27.20 -8.08
C ARG A 88 21.07 -26.16 -9.06
N ARG A 89 19.85 -25.68 -8.84
CA ARG A 89 19.20 -24.62 -9.63
C ARG A 89 19.67 -23.20 -9.26
N GLY A 90 20.57 -23.07 -8.26
CA GLY A 90 21.10 -21.79 -7.81
C GLY A 90 20.28 -21.11 -6.73
N TYR A 91 19.30 -21.80 -6.14
CA TYR A 91 18.46 -21.28 -5.06
C TYR A 91 19.10 -21.51 -3.70
N GLU A 92 18.80 -20.62 -2.75
CA GLU A 92 19.29 -20.77 -1.39
C GLU A 92 18.30 -21.58 -0.56
N VAL A 93 18.82 -22.39 0.35
CA VAL A 93 17.99 -23.22 1.23
C VAL A 93 18.36 -22.97 2.68
N TRP A 94 17.36 -22.78 3.54
CA TRP A 94 17.56 -22.38 4.92
C TRP A 94 16.74 -23.27 5.85
N LYS A 95 17.12 -23.30 7.14
CA LYS A 95 16.23 -23.87 8.16
C LYS A 95 14.94 -23.04 8.13
N ALA A 96 13.80 -23.70 7.99
CA ALA A 96 12.54 -23.01 7.95
C ALA A 96 12.34 -22.13 9.20
N ARG A 97 12.00 -20.87 8.97
CA ARG A 97 11.74 -19.87 10.03
C ARG A 97 10.34 -20.02 10.64
N SER A 98 9.45 -20.70 9.94
CA SER A 98 8.08 -20.98 10.35
C SER A 98 8.00 -21.84 11.61
N ALA A 99 7.09 -21.49 12.52
CA ALA A 99 6.80 -22.31 13.69
C ALA A 99 5.95 -23.53 13.30
N PHE A 100 6.55 -24.72 13.34
CA PHE A 100 5.85 -25.97 13.07
C PHE A 100 5.27 -26.61 14.33
N HIS A 101 4.16 -27.34 14.16
CA HIS A 101 3.71 -28.30 15.16
C HIS A 101 4.80 -29.40 15.33
N PRO A 102 4.96 -30.03 16.51
CA PRO A 102 5.98 -31.07 16.71
C PRO A 102 5.97 -32.21 15.67
N ARG A 103 4.83 -32.51 15.06
CA ARG A 103 4.66 -33.56 14.03
C ARG A 103 5.01 -33.12 12.60
N GLU A 104 5.58 -31.93 12.47
CA GLU A 104 5.89 -31.28 11.20
C GLU A 104 7.32 -30.72 11.22
N GLY A 105 7.89 -30.55 10.03
CA GLY A 105 9.22 -29.98 9.85
C GLY A 105 9.47 -29.68 8.38
N GLY A 106 10.32 -28.70 8.09
CA GLY A 106 10.51 -28.22 6.73
C GLY A 106 11.77 -27.41 6.52
N VAL A 107 11.95 -26.95 5.28
CA VAL A 107 13.02 -26.03 4.86
C VAL A 107 12.41 -24.84 4.13
N ASP A 108 13.09 -23.70 4.16
CA ASP A 108 12.74 -22.55 3.32
C ASP A 108 13.62 -22.60 2.07
N VAL A 109 13.00 -22.49 0.89
CA VAL A 109 13.67 -22.32 -0.40
C VAL A 109 13.51 -20.86 -0.82
N ALA A 110 14.63 -20.15 -1.03
CA ALA A 110 14.61 -18.75 -1.43
C ALA A 110 14.92 -18.59 -2.92
N VAL A 111 14.02 -17.91 -3.63
CA VAL A 111 14.10 -17.61 -5.07
C VAL A 111 13.79 -16.12 -5.26
N ASP A 112 14.67 -15.39 -5.94
CA ASP A 112 14.51 -13.96 -6.24
C ASP A 112 14.18 -13.07 -5.03
N GLY A 113 14.72 -13.44 -3.87
CA GLY A 113 14.51 -12.74 -2.60
C GLY A 113 13.17 -13.05 -1.90
N PHE A 114 12.41 -14.03 -2.39
CA PHE A 114 11.21 -14.56 -1.75
C PHE A 114 11.49 -15.93 -1.14
N ALA A 115 11.05 -16.16 0.09
CA ALA A 115 11.27 -17.42 0.80
C ALA A 115 9.99 -18.24 0.85
N TYR A 116 10.09 -19.50 0.43
CA TYR A 116 8.98 -20.44 0.35
C TYR A 116 9.22 -21.63 1.27
N THR A 117 8.40 -21.75 2.33
CA THR A 117 8.51 -22.88 3.26
C THR A 117 7.89 -24.13 2.67
N VAL A 118 8.68 -25.20 2.54
CA VAL A 118 8.18 -26.54 2.23
C VAL A 118 8.25 -27.39 3.49
N SER A 119 7.08 -27.82 3.98
CA SER A 119 6.95 -28.67 5.17
C SER A 119 6.55 -30.09 4.82
N ALA A 120 6.95 -31.02 5.67
CA ALA A 120 6.60 -32.42 5.64
C ALA A 120 5.88 -32.80 6.93
N ARG A 121 4.78 -33.56 6.81
CA ARG A 121 4.04 -34.11 7.95
C ARG A 121 3.34 -35.41 7.63
N GLN A 122 2.98 -36.17 8.66
CA GLN A 122 2.16 -37.36 8.52
C GLN A 122 0.71 -36.98 8.18
N GLU A 123 0.10 -37.62 7.17
CA GLU A 123 -1.28 -37.32 6.75
C GLU A 123 -2.30 -37.77 7.79
N PHE A 124 -2.13 -38.99 8.31
CA PHE A 124 -3.07 -39.62 9.23
C PHE A 124 -2.34 -40.23 10.45
N PRO A 125 -1.86 -39.39 11.38
CA PRO A 125 -1.05 -39.87 12.50
C PRO A 125 -1.81 -40.73 13.51
N GLU A 126 -3.14 -40.63 13.54
CA GLU A 126 -4.01 -41.39 14.46
C GLU A 126 -4.62 -42.63 13.81
N SER A 127 -4.32 -42.91 12.54
CA SER A 127 -4.92 -44.06 11.85
C SER A 127 -4.27 -45.36 12.29
N THR A 128 -5.10 -46.35 12.63
CA THR A 128 -4.68 -47.73 12.88
C THR A 128 -4.46 -48.53 11.60
N ASN A 129 -4.86 -48.00 10.43
CA ASN A 129 -4.65 -48.64 9.13
C ASN A 129 -3.19 -48.42 8.67
N PRO A 130 -2.39 -49.49 8.47
CA PRO A 130 -0.98 -49.36 8.09
C PRO A 130 -0.72 -48.59 6.79
N GLU A 131 -1.59 -48.72 5.77
CA GLU A 131 -1.45 -47.99 4.50
C GLU A 131 -1.72 -46.50 4.67
N ARG A 132 -2.61 -46.11 5.60
CA ARG A 132 -2.97 -44.71 5.82
C ARG A 132 -1.99 -44.03 6.76
N SER A 133 -1.56 -44.72 7.81
CA SER A 133 -0.58 -44.18 8.76
C SER A 133 0.80 -43.98 8.13
N ALA A 134 1.14 -44.72 7.07
CA ALA A 134 2.39 -44.56 6.32
C ALA A 134 2.41 -43.37 5.33
N ARG A 135 1.32 -42.60 5.19
CA ARG A 135 1.25 -41.50 4.21
C ARG A 135 1.83 -40.20 4.74
N LEU A 136 2.62 -39.55 3.90
CA LEU A 136 3.13 -38.22 4.12
C LEU A 136 2.39 -37.18 3.26
N VAL A 137 2.51 -35.94 3.69
CA VAL A 137 2.08 -34.73 2.99
C VAL A 137 3.27 -33.78 2.93
N LEU A 138 3.54 -33.25 1.73
CA LEU A 138 4.37 -32.07 1.55
C LEU A 138 3.47 -30.86 1.30
N GLU A 139 3.77 -29.75 1.95
CA GLU A 139 2.96 -28.53 1.90
C GLU A 139 3.88 -27.34 1.63
N LEU A 140 3.51 -26.52 0.65
CA LEU A 140 4.20 -25.29 0.27
C LEU A 140 3.42 -24.12 0.87
N ALA A 141 3.96 -23.54 1.94
CA ALA A 141 3.40 -22.33 2.53
C ALA A 141 3.58 -21.15 1.57
N HIS A 142 2.73 -20.13 1.71
CA HIS A 142 2.57 -18.99 0.80
C HIS A 142 1.89 -19.30 -0.54
N GLY A 143 0.55 -19.20 -0.55
CA GLY A 143 -0.26 -19.20 -1.77
C GLY A 143 -1.71 -18.87 -1.46
N LEU A 144 -2.00 -17.58 -1.24
CA LEU A 144 -3.35 -17.01 -1.23
C LEU A 144 -3.98 -17.24 -2.62
N GLY A 145 -4.67 -18.37 -2.85
CA GLY A 145 -5.41 -18.61 -4.09
C GLY A 145 -5.84 -20.05 -4.40
N ASP A 146 -6.45 -20.24 -5.57
CA ASP A 146 -6.94 -21.54 -6.12
C ASP A 146 -5.80 -22.45 -6.62
N ARG A 147 -4.63 -22.47 -5.95
CA ARG A 147 -3.44 -23.16 -6.45
C ARG A 147 -2.96 -24.34 -5.61
N PRO A 148 -2.42 -25.39 -6.26
CA PRO A 148 -1.90 -26.58 -5.57
C PRO A 148 -0.79 -26.18 -4.57
N GLY A 149 -1.11 -26.26 -3.28
CA GLY A 149 -0.15 -26.04 -2.18
C GLY A 149 0.19 -27.32 -1.41
N ARG A 150 -0.37 -28.47 -1.82
CA ARG A 150 -0.28 -29.69 -1.04
C ARG A 150 -0.17 -30.94 -1.90
N TRP A 151 0.92 -31.68 -1.71
CA TRP A 151 1.21 -32.94 -2.37
C TRP A 151 1.16 -34.06 -1.33
N ARG A 152 0.65 -35.23 -1.71
CA ARG A 152 0.36 -36.31 -0.77
C ARG A 152 0.65 -37.65 -1.39
N ASP A 153 1.03 -38.62 -0.56
CA ASP A 153 1.15 -40.00 -1.02
C ASP A 153 -0.20 -40.56 -1.47
N ARG A 154 -0.23 -41.12 -2.67
CA ARG A 154 -1.40 -41.80 -3.23
C ARG A 154 -0.96 -43.12 -3.86
N LYS A 155 -1.90 -44.04 -4.07
CA LYS A 155 -1.61 -45.35 -4.70
C LYS A 155 -1.04 -45.20 -6.13
N SER A 156 -1.33 -44.09 -6.79
CA SER A 156 -0.94 -43.82 -8.18
C SER A 156 0.19 -42.81 -8.34
N ARG A 157 0.65 -42.16 -7.26
CA ARG A 157 1.72 -41.14 -7.31
C ARG A 157 2.38 -40.99 -5.94
N THR A 158 3.70 -41.00 -5.94
CA THR A 158 4.52 -40.84 -4.74
C THR A 158 4.96 -39.39 -4.56
N LEU A 159 5.38 -39.03 -3.35
CA LEU A 159 5.92 -37.68 -3.09
C LEU A 159 7.29 -37.46 -3.77
N GLU A 160 8.04 -38.53 -3.98
CA GLU A 160 9.31 -38.55 -4.69
C GLU A 160 9.12 -38.04 -6.14
N GLU A 161 8.07 -38.50 -6.83
CA GLU A 161 7.66 -38.03 -8.16
C GLU A 161 7.01 -36.63 -8.16
N ALA A 162 6.69 -36.11 -6.98
CA ALA A 162 6.06 -34.80 -6.83
C ALA A 162 7.07 -33.66 -6.63
N LEU A 163 8.31 -33.96 -6.23
CA LEU A 163 9.30 -32.93 -5.89
C LEU A 163 9.54 -31.94 -7.05
N GLY A 164 9.64 -32.42 -8.29
CA GLY A 164 9.82 -31.56 -9.46
C GLY A 164 8.68 -30.57 -9.68
N SER A 165 7.44 -31.02 -9.40
CA SER A 165 6.27 -30.15 -9.42
C SER A 165 6.25 -29.15 -8.28
N ILE A 166 6.84 -29.48 -7.11
CA ILE A 166 6.95 -28.55 -5.99
C ILE A 166 7.92 -27.42 -6.32
N LEU A 167 9.10 -27.74 -6.86
CA LEU A 167 10.06 -26.70 -7.27
C LEU A 167 9.54 -25.84 -8.43
N GLY A 168 8.92 -26.44 -9.45
CA GLY A 168 8.33 -25.66 -10.54
C GLY A 168 7.21 -24.71 -10.07
N GLU A 169 6.45 -25.10 -9.04
CA GLU A 169 5.46 -24.23 -8.40
C GLU A 169 6.13 -23.08 -7.63
N ILE A 170 7.23 -23.35 -6.91
CA ILE A 170 8.04 -22.31 -6.23
C ILE A 170 8.55 -21.28 -7.24
N GLU A 171 9.12 -21.73 -8.35
CA GLU A 171 9.64 -20.87 -9.42
C GLU A 171 8.54 -20.01 -10.04
N THR A 172 7.37 -20.61 -10.30
CA THR A 172 6.21 -19.88 -10.84
C THR A 172 5.76 -18.77 -9.87
N ARG A 173 5.69 -19.07 -8.56
CA ARG A 173 5.32 -18.08 -7.54
C ARG A 173 6.36 -16.96 -7.45
N ALA A 174 7.65 -17.30 -7.51
CA ALA A 174 8.72 -16.31 -7.46
C ALA A 174 8.68 -15.33 -8.64
N ALA A 175 8.39 -15.82 -9.84
CA ALA A 175 8.23 -14.97 -11.02
C ALA A 175 7.05 -14.01 -10.87
N GLU A 176 5.91 -14.49 -10.38
CA GLU A 176 4.71 -13.67 -10.14
C GLU A 176 4.92 -12.63 -9.04
N ASP A 177 5.57 -12.99 -7.94
CA ASP A 177 5.86 -12.08 -6.84
C ASP A 177 6.89 -11.01 -7.25
N THR A 178 7.86 -11.38 -8.09
CA THR A 178 8.79 -10.43 -8.71
C THR A 178 8.04 -9.44 -9.59
N GLN A 179 7.14 -9.91 -10.46
CA GLN A 179 6.33 -9.04 -11.31
C GLN A 179 5.44 -8.12 -10.46
N ARG A 180 4.77 -8.65 -9.44
CA ARG A 180 3.94 -7.86 -8.52
C ARG A 180 4.74 -6.75 -7.85
N ARG A 181 5.94 -7.06 -7.35
CA ARG A 181 6.83 -6.07 -6.73
C ARG A 181 7.21 -4.97 -7.72
N GLN A 182 7.51 -5.33 -8.97
CA GLN A 182 7.82 -4.36 -10.02
C GLN A 182 6.62 -3.48 -10.35
N ASP A 183 5.44 -4.07 -10.53
CA ASP A 183 4.19 -3.36 -10.82
C ASP A 183 3.82 -2.41 -9.67
N GLU A 184 3.98 -2.84 -8.41
CA GLU A 184 3.74 -2.03 -7.22
C GLU A 184 4.72 -0.84 -7.14
N GLN A 185 6.01 -1.07 -7.44
CA GLN A 185 7.03 -0.03 -7.49
C GLN A 185 6.73 0.99 -8.59
N GLN A 186 6.37 0.52 -9.79
CA GLN A 186 6.02 1.37 -10.91
C GLN A 186 4.74 2.18 -10.60
N ALA A 187 3.71 1.53 -10.08
CA ALA A 187 2.47 2.20 -9.69
C ALA A 187 2.70 3.26 -8.60
N LYS A 188 3.63 3.01 -7.66
CA LYS A 188 4.02 4.01 -6.65
C LYS A 188 4.73 5.20 -7.29
N ALA A 189 5.72 4.96 -8.15
CA ALA A 189 6.44 6.03 -8.85
C ALA A 189 5.50 6.86 -9.75
N GLU A 190 4.59 6.22 -10.48
CA GLU A 190 3.58 6.91 -11.29
C GLU A 190 2.63 7.75 -10.42
N ARG A 191 2.26 7.26 -9.23
CA ARG A 191 1.44 8.04 -8.28
C ARG A 191 2.20 9.25 -7.74
N GLU A 192 3.47 9.10 -7.40
CA GLU A 192 4.34 10.19 -6.95
C GLU A 192 4.45 11.30 -8.00
N VAL A 193 4.76 10.95 -9.25
CA VAL A 193 4.85 11.92 -10.36
C VAL A 193 3.53 12.66 -10.58
N ARG A 194 2.39 11.94 -10.55
CA ARG A 194 1.05 12.54 -10.69
C ARG A 194 0.73 13.47 -9.52
N TRP A 195 1.13 13.10 -8.31
CA TRP A 195 0.93 13.91 -7.11
C TRP A 195 1.77 15.19 -7.15
N GLU A 196 3.06 15.11 -7.48
CA GLU A 196 3.92 16.29 -7.62
C GLU A 196 3.39 17.27 -8.65
N THR A 197 2.94 16.76 -9.80
CA THR A 197 2.32 17.56 -10.86
C THR A 197 1.04 18.26 -10.34
N ALA A 198 0.18 17.53 -9.65
CA ALA A 198 -1.04 18.09 -9.07
C ALA A 198 -0.74 19.15 -8.01
N LEU A 199 0.27 18.92 -7.16
CA LEU A 199 0.71 19.85 -6.13
C LEU A 199 1.27 21.15 -6.74
N ALA A 200 2.08 21.06 -7.80
CA ALA A 200 2.61 22.23 -8.50
C ALA A 200 1.48 23.08 -9.09
N VAL A 201 0.51 22.45 -9.75
CA VAL A 201 -0.68 23.15 -10.29
C VAL A 201 -1.51 23.77 -9.16
N ALA A 202 -1.71 23.06 -8.05
CA ALA A 202 -2.45 23.57 -6.91
C ALA A 202 -1.77 24.80 -6.28
N LYS A 203 -0.44 24.78 -6.12
CA LYS A 203 0.33 25.93 -5.62
C LYS A 203 0.15 27.15 -6.53
N GLN A 204 0.22 26.96 -7.85
CA GLN A 204 0.01 28.06 -8.80
C GLN A 204 -1.41 28.65 -8.70
N GLN A 205 -2.44 27.83 -8.55
CA GLN A 205 -3.81 28.30 -8.40
C GLN A 205 -4.04 29.03 -7.07
N ALA A 206 -3.52 28.51 -5.96
CA ALA A 206 -3.63 29.17 -4.66
C ALA A 206 -2.94 30.55 -4.65
N VAL A 207 -1.76 30.67 -5.27
CA VAL A 207 -1.08 31.97 -5.45
C VAL A 207 -1.93 32.91 -6.30
N ARG A 208 -2.55 32.41 -7.37
CA ARG A 208 -3.45 33.22 -8.21
C ARG A 208 -4.66 33.73 -7.43
N GLU A 209 -5.23 32.94 -6.53
CA GLU A 209 -6.33 33.35 -5.67
C GLU A 209 -5.91 34.42 -4.65
N GLN A 210 -4.71 34.29 -4.06
CA GLN A 210 -4.16 35.34 -3.18
C GLN A 210 -4.02 36.68 -3.93
N LEU A 211 -3.48 36.66 -5.14
CA LEU A 211 -3.34 37.86 -5.97
C LEU A 211 -4.68 38.44 -6.39
N ALA A 212 -5.63 37.59 -6.79
CA ALA A 212 -6.97 38.01 -7.16
C ALA A 212 -7.72 38.65 -5.97
N HIS A 213 -7.51 38.14 -4.75
CA HIS A 213 -8.08 38.74 -3.54
C HIS A 213 -7.55 40.15 -3.33
N VAL A 214 -6.22 40.36 -3.36
CA VAL A 214 -5.63 41.70 -3.19
C VAL A 214 -6.11 42.66 -4.26
N LEU A 215 -6.10 42.24 -5.53
CA LEU A 215 -6.61 43.05 -6.64
C LEU A 215 -8.09 43.42 -6.45
N GLY A 216 -8.90 42.51 -5.92
CA GLY A 216 -10.31 42.75 -5.63
C GLY A 216 -10.52 43.78 -4.52
N GLU A 217 -9.70 43.76 -3.47
CA GLU A 217 -9.73 44.77 -2.40
C GLU A 217 -9.31 46.15 -2.92
N GLU A 218 -8.25 46.24 -3.72
CA GLU A 218 -7.83 47.50 -4.35
C GLU A 218 -8.91 48.05 -5.27
N ALA A 219 -9.50 47.22 -6.15
CA ALA A 219 -10.57 47.66 -7.03
C ALA A 219 -11.78 48.20 -6.26
N ARG A 220 -12.11 47.59 -5.11
CA ARG A 220 -13.20 48.06 -4.25
C ARG A 220 -12.87 49.40 -3.59
N GLY A 221 -11.67 49.54 -3.03
CA GLY A 221 -11.22 50.80 -2.42
C GLY A 221 -11.21 51.96 -3.42
N TRP A 222 -10.74 51.71 -4.64
CA TRP A 222 -10.77 52.69 -5.73
C TRP A 222 -12.21 53.11 -6.09
N GLN A 223 -13.12 52.14 -6.24
CA GLN A 223 -14.52 52.44 -6.55
C GLN A 223 -15.21 53.23 -5.43
N GLU A 224 -14.91 52.89 -4.17
CA GLU A 224 -15.41 53.61 -3.00
C GLU A 224 -14.89 55.06 -2.97
N ALA A 225 -13.59 55.26 -3.17
CA ALA A 225 -13.00 56.60 -3.26
C ALA A 225 -13.61 57.43 -4.40
N ALA A 226 -13.83 56.84 -5.57
CA ALA A 226 -14.49 57.51 -6.69
C ALA A 226 -15.93 57.95 -6.34
N ALA A 227 -16.69 57.10 -5.65
CA ALA A 227 -18.04 57.43 -5.20
C ALA A 227 -18.04 58.53 -4.12
N LEU A 228 -17.11 58.47 -3.17
CA LEU A 228 -16.94 59.49 -2.12
C LEU A 228 -16.53 60.85 -2.71
N ASN A 229 -15.62 60.85 -3.69
CA ASN A 229 -15.22 62.06 -4.40
C ASN A 229 -16.41 62.68 -5.16
N ALA A 230 -17.22 61.87 -5.84
CA ALA A 230 -18.44 62.34 -6.50
C ALA A 230 -19.46 62.93 -5.51
N TYR A 231 -19.63 62.29 -4.33
CA TYR A 231 -20.45 62.84 -3.25
C TYR A 231 -19.89 64.18 -2.74
N CYS A 232 -18.58 64.29 -2.52
CA CYS A 232 -17.92 65.53 -2.09
C CYS A 232 -18.15 66.66 -3.09
N MET A 233 -18.03 66.39 -4.39
CA MET A 233 -18.34 67.37 -5.45
C MET A 233 -19.81 67.82 -5.42
N ALA A 234 -20.74 66.87 -5.22
CA ALA A 234 -22.16 67.19 -5.13
C ALA A 234 -22.50 68.02 -3.88
N LEU A 235 -21.89 67.69 -2.73
CA LEU A 235 -22.06 68.42 -1.46
C LEU A 235 -21.48 69.84 -1.55
N GLU A 236 -20.30 70.00 -2.15
CA GLU A 236 -19.70 71.31 -2.38
C GLU A 236 -20.61 72.21 -3.22
N ARG A 237 -21.13 71.69 -4.35
CA ARG A 237 -22.10 72.41 -5.18
C ARG A 237 -23.34 72.80 -4.37
N ARG A 238 -23.85 71.90 -3.52
CA ARG A 238 -25.03 72.17 -2.69
C ARG A 238 -24.77 73.26 -1.65
N ILE A 239 -23.58 73.29 -1.04
CA ILE A 239 -23.15 74.35 -0.13
C ILE A 239 -23.09 75.69 -0.88
N GLN A 240 -22.56 75.70 -2.10
CA GLN A 240 -22.50 76.90 -2.95
C GLN A 240 -23.89 77.43 -3.34
N GLU A 241 -24.83 76.55 -3.71
CA GLU A 241 -26.21 76.92 -4.03
C GLU A 241 -26.95 77.57 -2.85
N LEU A 242 -26.70 77.11 -1.64
CA LEU A 242 -27.35 77.58 -0.42
C LEU A 242 -26.65 78.79 0.23
N ALA A 243 -25.48 79.18 -0.30
CA ALA A 243 -24.74 80.32 0.20
C ALA A 243 -25.59 81.60 0.12
N GLY A 244 -25.70 82.31 1.24
CA GLY A 244 -26.49 83.55 1.35
C GLY A 244 -27.99 83.37 1.52
N THR A 245 -28.52 82.14 1.53
CA THR A 245 -29.95 81.86 1.79
C THR A 245 -30.19 80.96 3.01
N ALA A 246 -29.22 80.09 3.35
CA ALA A 246 -29.29 79.21 4.51
C ALA A 246 -28.57 79.78 5.75
N ASP A 247 -28.75 79.12 6.89
CA ASP A 247 -28.12 79.47 8.17
C ASP A 247 -26.60 79.19 8.15
N GLU A 248 -25.79 80.21 8.45
CA GLU A 248 -24.31 80.15 8.32
C GLU A 248 -23.64 79.08 9.21
N PRO A 249 -24.06 78.84 10.48
CA PRO A 249 -23.52 77.75 11.30
C PRO A 249 -23.77 76.36 10.69
N ALA A 250 -24.90 76.16 10.01
CA ALA A 250 -25.19 74.91 9.31
C ALA A 250 -24.30 74.73 8.08
N LEU A 251 -24.05 75.81 7.33
CA LEU A 251 -23.11 75.81 6.20
C LEU A 251 -21.66 75.54 6.66
N ASP A 252 -21.23 76.13 7.78
CA ASP A 252 -19.90 75.89 8.34
C ASP A 252 -19.71 74.43 8.80
N SER A 253 -20.73 73.86 9.47
CA SER A 253 -20.74 72.44 9.82
C SER A 253 -20.62 71.53 8.59
N ALA A 254 -21.33 71.85 7.50
CA ALA A 254 -21.26 71.10 6.25
C ALA A 254 -19.89 71.22 5.56
N ARG A 255 -19.22 72.38 5.62
CA ARG A 255 -17.86 72.58 5.11
C ARG A 255 -16.84 71.71 5.86
N ARG A 256 -16.93 71.63 7.19
CA ARG A 256 -16.07 70.75 8.00
C ARG A 256 -16.29 69.27 7.67
N TRP A 257 -17.55 68.87 7.46
CA TRP A 257 -17.86 67.51 7.01
C TRP A 257 -17.28 67.20 5.62
N LEU A 258 -17.39 68.15 4.68
CA LEU A 258 -16.83 68.02 3.34
C LEU A 258 -15.29 67.86 3.38
N GLU A 259 -14.60 68.66 4.20
CA GLU A 259 -13.15 68.55 4.37
C GLU A 259 -12.73 67.18 4.93
N TRP A 260 -13.43 66.72 5.97
CA TRP A 260 -13.20 65.39 6.54
C TRP A 260 -13.47 64.28 5.51
N ALA A 261 -14.57 64.37 4.75
CA ALA A 261 -14.94 63.37 3.76
C ALA A 261 -13.93 63.29 2.60
N ARG A 262 -13.35 64.42 2.18
CA ARG A 262 -12.26 64.45 1.19
C ARG A 262 -11.00 63.75 1.70
N ALA A 263 -10.58 64.05 2.93
CA ALA A 263 -9.43 63.39 3.55
C ALA A 263 -9.65 61.88 3.71
N TYR A 264 -10.88 61.46 4.06
CA TYR A 264 -11.24 60.05 4.13
C TYR A 264 -11.22 59.37 2.76
N ALA A 265 -11.75 60.02 1.71
CA ALA A 265 -11.74 59.49 0.35
C ALA A 265 -10.30 59.27 -0.16
N GLU A 266 -9.39 60.20 0.13
CA GLU A 266 -7.96 60.05 -0.17
C GLU A 266 -7.33 58.88 0.60
N ALA A 267 -7.64 58.73 1.89
CA ALA A 267 -7.10 57.64 2.71
C ALA A 267 -7.53 56.24 2.26
N VAL A 268 -8.70 56.12 1.63
CA VAL A 268 -9.24 54.83 1.13
C VAL A 268 -8.82 54.55 -0.32
N ASP A 269 -8.40 55.58 -1.07
CA ASP A 269 -7.99 55.42 -2.48
C ASP A 269 -6.63 54.71 -2.58
N PRO A 270 -6.58 53.48 -3.12
CA PRO A 270 -5.32 52.75 -3.28
C PRO A 270 -4.39 53.37 -4.32
N LEU A 271 -4.87 54.31 -5.15
CA LEU A 271 -4.09 54.97 -6.20
C LEU A 271 -3.41 56.27 -5.73
N THR A 272 -3.51 56.61 -4.44
CA THR A 272 -2.70 57.69 -3.83
C THR A 272 -1.20 57.40 -3.90
N GLY A 273 -0.82 56.11 -3.87
CA GLY A 273 0.49 55.62 -4.27
C GLY A 273 0.41 54.80 -5.56
N LEU A 274 1.56 54.53 -6.20
CA LEU A 274 1.62 53.60 -7.34
C LEU A 274 1.63 52.15 -6.80
N PRO A 275 0.55 51.36 -6.98
CA PRO A 275 0.55 49.98 -6.51
C PRO A 275 1.54 49.12 -7.30
N GLY A 276 2.25 48.24 -6.59
CA GLY A 276 3.18 47.26 -7.16
C GLY A 276 2.62 45.83 -7.08
N MET A 277 3.35 44.86 -7.62
CA MET A 277 2.96 43.45 -7.51
C MET A 277 2.93 43.03 -6.03
N PRO A 278 1.80 42.50 -5.50
CA PRO A 278 1.72 42.08 -4.11
C PRO A 278 2.71 40.95 -3.78
N HIS A 279 3.29 41.00 -2.58
CA HIS A 279 4.08 39.88 -2.07
C HIS A 279 3.15 38.71 -1.72
N THR A 280 3.41 37.55 -2.33
CA THR A 280 2.67 36.31 -2.04
C THR A 280 3.42 35.48 -1.01
N ARG A 281 2.67 34.71 -0.22
CA ARG A 281 3.23 33.75 0.73
C ARG A 281 3.10 32.33 0.19
N GLU A 282 3.86 31.40 0.76
CA GLU A 282 3.66 30.00 0.43
C GLU A 282 2.23 29.57 0.82
N PRO A 283 1.47 28.92 -0.09
CA PRO A 283 0.13 28.45 0.20
C PRO A 283 0.11 27.43 1.34
N THR A 284 -0.85 27.54 2.26
CA THR A 284 -1.03 26.54 3.31
C THR A 284 -1.70 25.28 2.75
N PRO A 285 -1.61 24.12 3.44
CA PRO A 285 -2.31 22.91 3.01
C PRO A 285 -3.81 23.13 2.76
N GLU A 286 -4.49 23.91 3.60
CA GLU A 286 -5.91 24.23 3.48
C GLU A 286 -6.24 25.01 2.20
N GLU A 287 -5.34 25.87 1.74
CA GLU A 287 -5.49 26.63 0.49
C GLU A 287 -5.21 25.75 -0.75
N LEU A 288 -4.42 24.69 -0.59
CA LEU A 288 -4.15 23.74 -1.66
C LEU A 288 -5.27 22.71 -1.84
N GLU A 289 -5.97 22.34 -0.76
CA GLU A 289 -7.02 21.31 -0.76
C GLU A 289 -8.07 21.47 -1.88
N PRO A 290 -8.65 22.66 -2.13
CA PRO A 290 -9.62 22.86 -3.21
C PRO A 290 -9.07 22.53 -4.60
N HIS A 291 -7.76 22.72 -4.80
CA HIS A 291 -7.09 22.58 -6.09
C HIS A 291 -6.47 21.19 -6.31
N LEU A 292 -6.33 20.40 -5.26
CA LEU A 292 -5.70 19.07 -5.29
C LEU A 292 -6.61 17.95 -5.83
N ARG A 293 -7.88 18.22 -6.16
CA ARG A 293 -8.82 17.28 -6.82
C ARG A 293 -8.85 15.87 -6.19
N GLY A 294 -8.79 15.80 -4.85
CA GLY A 294 -8.83 14.55 -4.08
C GLY A 294 -7.47 13.94 -3.72
N TRP A 295 -6.36 14.56 -4.14
CA TRP A 295 -5.03 14.23 -3.62
C TRP A 295 -4.80 14.86 -2.23
N SER A 296 -3.99 14.20 -1.41
CA SER A 296 -3.54 14.76 -0.13
C SER A 296 -2.45 15.81 -0.34
N PRO A 297 -2.43 16.91 0.45
CA PRO A 297 -1.32 17.87 0.42
C PRO A 297 -0.02 17.29 1.01
N TYR A 298 -0.10 16.19 1.77
CA TYR A 298 1.03 15.61 2.50
C TYR A 298 1.70 14.42 1.80
N GLY A 299 1.13 13.92 0.70
CA GLY A 299 1.72 12.80 -0.03
C GLY A 299 0.84 12.22 -1.13
N PRO A 300 1.35 11.21 -1.87
CA PRO A 300 0.72 10.64 -3.06
C PRO A 300 -0.47 9.71 -2.73
N GLU A 301 -1.04 9.85 -1.54
CA GLU A 301 -2.26 9.14 -1.15
C GLU A 301 -3.47 9.96 -1.55
N ARG A 302 -4.48 9.30 -2.13
CA ARG A 302 -5.78 9.93 -2.34
C ARG A 302 -6.49 10.03 -0.99
N ARG A 303 -7.08 11.18 -0.70
CA ARG A 303 -8.03 11.25 0.42
C ARG A 303 -9.17 10.29 0.09
N GLY A 304 -9.34 9.25 0.90
CA GLY A 304 -10.56 8.46 0.89
C GLY A 304 -11.73 9.42 1.11
N ARG A 305 -12.76 9.35 0.27
CA ARG A 305 -14.03 10.04 0.58
C ARG A 305 -14.53 9.46 1.90
N GLY A 306 -14.43 10.24 2.96
CA GLY A 306 -15.30 10.08 4.13
C GLY A 306 -16.74 10.45 3.78
#